data_AF-A0A550C487-F1
#
_entry.id   AF-A0A550C487-F1
#
_cell.length_a   1.000
_cell.length_b   1.000
_cell.length_c   1.000
_cell.angle_alpha   90.00
_cell.angle_beta   90.00
_cell.angle_gamma   90.00
#
_symmetry.space_group_name_H-M   'P 1'
#
loop_
_entity.id
_entity.type
_entity.pdbx_description
1 polymer ?
#
loop_
_entity_poly.entity_id
_entity_poly.type
_entity_poly.pdbx_seq_one_letter_code
_entity_poly.pdbx_strand_id
1 'polypeptide(L)'
;MNRIASVKLAPAQGSFPFEPKALTFTSEGPSVMLGVPPPKTRVSPSSHNGLFAPLHNTILPLTLAVTHAELYLEGNKVVIRDLDSPFGTFVNGQQIREAAPLKVGDVITLGKRISRNAKTPPDITDDQLRPILMRVTLISA
;
A
#
# COMPACT_ATOMS: atom_id res chain seq x y z
N MET A 1 -5.32 -15.84 -24.02
CA MET A 1 -3.94 -15.32 -23.91
C MET A 1 -3.74 -14.86 -22.48
N ASN A 2 -2.81 -15.47 -21.75
CA ASN A 2 -2.52 -15.09 -20.36
C ASN A 2 -1.78 -13.74 -20.37
N ARG A 3 -2.43 -12.67 -19.94
CA ARG A 3 -1.81 -11.33 -19.89
C ARG A 3 -1.06 -11.19 -18.57
N ILE A 4 0.09 -10.52 -18.61
CA ILE A 4 0.94 -10.29 -17.44
C ILE A 4 1.17 -8.79 -17.33
N ALA A 5 0.92 -8.22 -16.16
CA ALA A 5 1.29 -6.85 -15.87
C ALA A 5 2.20 -6.80 -14.64
N SER A 6 3.14 -5.85 -14.61
CA SER A 6 3.96 -5.59 -13.44
C SER A 6 3.87 -4.12 -13.06
N VAL A 7 3.81 -3.85 -11.75
CA VAL A 7 3.86 -2.50 -11.18
C VAL A 7 5.04 -2.38 -10.23
N LYS A 8 5.75 -1.25 -10.30
CA LYS A 8 6.72 -0.85 -9.27
C LYS A 8 6.19 0.31 -8.45
N LEU A 9 6.25 0.16 -7.13
CA LEU A 9 5.78 1.13 -6.14
C LEU A 9 6.96 1.52 -5.25
N ALA A 10 7.39 2.77 -5.31
CA ALA A 10 8.50 3.29 -4.50
C ALA A 10 7.97 4.20 -3.38
N PRO A 11 8.58 4.22 -2.18
CA PRO A 11 8.22 5.16 -1.14
C PRO A 11 8.27 6.61 -1.64
N ALA A 12 7.25 7.40 -1.32
CA ALA A 12 7.22 8.83 -1.57
C ALA A 12 7.60 9.63 -0.30
N GLN A 13 7.90 10.92 -0.47
CA GLN A 13 8.26 11.80 0.64
C GLN A 13 7.15 11.82 1.70
N GLY A 14 7.54 11.69 2.97
CA GLY A 14 6.60 11.69 4.11
C GLY A 14 5.91 10.34 4.38
N SER A 15 6.24 9.29 3.62
CA SER A 15 5.78 7.93 3.91
C SER A 15 6.38 7.39 5.20
N PHE A 16 5.65 6.48 5.85
CA PHE A 16 6.27 5.44 6.67
C PHE A 16 7.30 4.68 5.81
N PRO A 17 8.53 4.40 6.31
CA PRO A 17 9.58 3.78 5.51
C PRO A 17 9.26 2.30 5.21
N PHE A 18 9.38 1.89 3.94
CA PHE A 18 9.19 0.51 3.51
C PHE A 18 10.07 0.20 2.29
N GLU A 19 10.35 -1.08 2.04
CA GLU A 19 11.05 -1.53 0.84
C GLU A 19 10.17 -1.37 -0.41
N PRO A 20 10.68 -0.82 -1.54
CA PRO A 20 9.92 -0.73 -2.78
C PRO A 20 9.27 -2.07 -3.18
N LYS A 21 8.06 -2.00 -3.74
CA LYS A 21 7.31 -3.17 -4.21
C LYS A 21 7.43 -3.32 -5.71
N ALA A 22 7.66 -4.54 -6.18
CA ALA A 22 7.62 -4.98 -7.56
C ALA A 22 6.61 -6.12 -7.65
N LEU A 23 5.36 -5.79 -7.98
CA LEU A 23 4.25 -6.73 -7.98
C LEU A 23 3.92 -7.13 -9.41
N THR A 24 3.61 -8.41 -9.61
CA THR A 24 3.21 -8.96 -10.90
C THR A 24 1.81 -9.54 -10.79
N PHE A 25 0.98 -9.25 -11.79
CA PHE A 25 -0.40 -9.66 -11.93
C PHE A 25 -0.54 -10.47 -13.21
N THR A 26 -1.47 -11.41 -13.22
CA THR A 26 -1.90 -12.07 -14.45
C THR A 26 -3.40 -11.92 -14.62
N SER A 27 -3.91 -12.03 -15.85
CA SER A 27 -5.35 -11.87 -16.13
C SER A 27 -6.24 -12.92 -15.43
N GLU A 28 -5.66 -14.04 -15.03
CA GLU A 28 -6.34 -15.12 -14.29
C GLU A 28 -5.72 -15.32 -12.89
N GLY A 29 -4.80 -14.43 -12.49
CA GLY A 29 -4.04 -14.52 -11.26
C GLY A 29 -4.74 -13.86 -10.08
N PRO A 30 -4.29 -14.13 -8.85
CA PRO A 30 -4.84 -13.53 -7.65
C PRO A 30 -4.58 -12.02 -7.62
N SER A 31 -5.51 -11.27 -7.01
CA SER A 31 -5.24 -9.89 -6.61
C SER A 31 -4.15 -9.85 -5.54
N VAL A 32 -3.47 -8.71 -5.44
CA VAL A 32 -2.48 -8.45 -4.39
C VAL A 32 -3.10 -7.56 -3.33
N MET A 33 -3.32 -8.12 -2.15
CA MET A 33 -3.74 -7.36 -0.98
C MET A 33 -2.60 -6.50 -0.43
N LEU A 34 -2.88 -5.23 -0.19
CA LEU A 34 -2.01 -4.26 0.45
C LEU A 34 -2.38 -4.14 1.93
N GLY A 35 -1.41 -4.31 2.82
CA GLY A 35 -1.65 -4.19 4.26
C GLY A 35 -0.52 -4.72 5.13
N VAL A 36 -0.82 -5.04 6.38
CA VAL A 36 0.13 -5.67 7.31
C VAL A 36 -0.13 -7.17 7.40
N PRO A 37 0.91 -8.00 7.63
CA PRO A 37 0.73 -9.45 7.82
C PRO A 37 -0.22 -9.72 9.00
N PRO A 38 -1.28 -10.54 8.83
CA PRO A 38 -2.13 -10.95 9.94
C PRO A 38 -1.32 -11.69 11.02
N PRO A 39 -1.76 -11.66 12.29
CA PRO A 39 -1.19 -12.52 13.32
C PRO A 39 -1.22 -13.98 12.87
N LYS A 40 -0.09 -14.70 12.98
CA LYS A 40 0.09 -16.12 12.60
C LYS A 40 0.08 -16.43 11.09
N THR A 41 0.27 -15.45 10.21
CA THR A 41 0.53 -15.75 8.78
C THR A 41 1.93 -16.32 8.57
N ARG A 42 2.07 -17.23 7.60
CA ARG A 42 3.39 -17.74 7.13
C ARG A 42 4.02 -16.83 6.08
N VAL A 43 3.26 -15.88 5.53
CA VAL A 43 3.73 -14.98 4.47
C VAL A 43 4.40 -13.77 5.10
N SER A 44 5.70 -13.65 4.93
CA SER A 44 6.46 -12.48 5.40
C SER A 44 6.37 -11.33 4.39
N PRO A 45 6.36 -10.07 4.87
CA PRO A 45 6.54 -8.90 4.03
C PRO A 45 7.77 -9.00 3.13
N SER A 46 7.62 -8.68 1.84
CA SER A 46 8.72 -8.70 0.87
C SER A 46 8.52 -7.66 -0.22
N SER A 47 9.55 -7.40 -1.03
CA SER A 47 9.42 -6.54 -2.21
C SER A 47 8.48 -7.09 -3.28
N HIS A 48 8.07 -8.36 -3.22
CA HIS A 48 7.24 -9.01 -4.24
C HIS A 48 5.80 -9.31 -3.78
N ASN A 49 5.39 -8.78 -2.62
CA ASN A 49 4.01 -8.87 -2.14
C ASN A 49 3.52 -7.53 -1.57
N GLY A 50 2.21 -7.44 -1.35
CA GLY A 50 1.57 -6.23 -0.83
C GLY A 50 1.67 -6.06 0.70
N LEU A 51 2.42 -6.92 1.38
CA LEU A 51 2.57 -6.82 2.84
C LEU A 51 3.70 -5.86 3.18
N PHE A 52 3.42 -4.87 4.03
CA PHE A 52 4.38 -3.87 4.45
C PHE A 52 5.07 -4.27 5.76
N ALA A 53 6.37 -4.01 5.81
CA ALA A 53 7.17 -4.05 7.02
C ALA A 53 8.10 -2.82 7.07
N PRO A 54 8.46 -2.37 8.27
CA PRO A 54 9.54 -1.41 8.46
C PRO A 54 10.90 -1.88 7.93
N LEU A 55 11.75 -0.91 7.58
CA LEU A 55 13.14 -1.15 7.17
C LEU A 55 14.09 -1.46 8.34
N HIS A 56 13.89 -0.83 9.50
CA HIS A 56 14.88 -0.79 10.58
C HIS A 56 14.33 -1.03 11.99
N ASN A 57 13.03 -1.26 12.15
CA ASN A 57 12.39 -1.43 13.45
C ASN A 57 11.30 -2.51 13.36
N THR A 58 10.56 -2.76 14.43
CA THR A 58 9.46 -3.76 14.47
C THR A 58 8.08 -3.10 14.53
N ILE A 59 8.02 -1.77 14.39
CA ILE A 59 6.78 -1.00 14.48
C ILE A 59 6.10 -0.92 13.12
N LEU A 60 4.77 -0.95 13.12
CA LEU A 60 3.95 -0.81 11.93
C LEU A 60 3.21 0.54 11.96
N PRO A 61 2.90 1.12 10.79
CA PRO A 61 2.11 2.35 10.75
C PRO A 61 0.70 2.08 11.29
N LEU A 62 0.26 2.88 12.27
CA LEU A 62 -1.05 2.74 12.90
C LEU A 62 -2.21 3.02 11.93
N THR A 63 -1.90 3.67 10.81
CA THR A 63 -2.87 4.10 9.81
C THR A 63 -3.11 3.04 8.73
N LEU A 64 -2.32 1.96 8.72
CA LEU A 64 -2.42 0.87 7.76
C LEU A 64 -3.21 -0.30 8.37
N ALA A 65 -4.13 -0.85 7.59
CA ALA A 65 -4.96 -1.98 8.03
C ALA A 65 -4.30 -3.31 7.63
N VAL A 66 -4.73 -4.40 8.27
CA VAL A 66 -4.33 -5.77 7.88
C VAL A 66 -4.73 -6.03 6.43
N THR A 67 -5.97 -5.70 6.09
CA THR A 67 -6.56 -5.73 4.74
C THR A 67 -6.96 -4.30 4.39
N HIS A 68 -6.06 -3.52 3.76
CA HIS A 68 -6.30 -2.08 3.57
C HIS A 68 -6.85 -1.77 2.17
N ALA A 69 -6.15 -2.25 1.16
CA ALA A 69 -6.52 -2.08 -0.23
C ALA A 69 -6.14 -3.33 -1.00
N GLU A 70 -6.56 -3.43 -2.25
CA GLU A 70 -6.08 -4.45 -3.16
C GLU A 70 -5.72 -3.87 -4.52
N LEU A 71 -4.74 -4.51 -5.16
CA LEU A 71 -4.37 -4.28 -6.54
C LEU A 71 -4.71 -5.48 -7.38
N TYR A 72 -5.27 -5.25 -8.56
CA TYR A 72 -5.61 -6.32 -9.50
C TYR A 72 -5.51 -5.84 -10.94
N LEU A 73 -5.47 -6.79 -11.88
CA LEU A 73 -5.49 -6.50 -13.30
C LEU A 73 -6.93 -6.51 -13.80
N GLU A 74 -7.39 -5.39 -14.35
CA GLU A 74 -8.68 -5.28 -15.04
C GLU A 74 -8.43 -4.92 -16.50
N GLY A 75 -8.68 -5.87 -17.41
CA GLY A 75 -8.29 -5.74 -18.81
C GLY A 75 -6.77 -5.57 -18.96
N ASN A 76 -6.32 -4.35 -19.27
CA ASN A 76 -4.91 -3.98 -19.41
C ASN A 76 -4.46 -2.92 -18.38
N LYS A 77 -5.25 -2.70 -17.34
CA LYS A 77 -4.99 -1.67 -16.33
C LYS A 77 -4.79 -2.32 -14.98
N VAL A 78 -3.73 -1.91 -14.28
CA VAL A 78 -3.63 -2.19 -12.86
C VAL A 78 -4.58 -1.23 -12.14
N VAL A 79 -5.48 -1.79 -11.33
CA VAL A 79 -6.52 -1.07 -10.62
C VAL A 79 -6.31 -1.24 -9.12
N ILE A 80 -6.57 -0.18 -8.35
CA ILE A 80 -6.60 -0.21 -6.89
C ILE A 80 -8.04 -0.04 -6.39
N ARG A 81 -8.43 -0.76 -5.34
CA ARG A 81 -9.63 -0.43 -4.55
C ARG A 81 -9.34 -0.48 -3.05
N ASP A 82 -10.02 0.38 -2.31
CA ASP A 82 -10.04 0.32 -0.85
C ASP A 82 -10.87 -0.89 -0.37
N LEU A 83 -10.47 -1.50 0.75
CA LEU A 83 -11.17 -2.65 1.36
C LEU A 83 -11.81 -2.24 2.70
N ASP A 84 -12.59 -1.14 2.67
CA ASP A 84 -13.20 -0.52 3.84
C ASP A 84 -12.19 -0.20 4.95
N SER A 85 -11.06 0.38 4.55
CA SER A 85 -9.97 0.64 5.46
C SER A 85 -10.32 1.77 6.44
N PRO A 86 -9.91 1.70 7.73
CA PRO A 86 -10.30 2.71 8.73
C PRO A 86 -9.82 4.12 8.44
N PHE A 87 -8.72 4.25 7.69
CA PHE A 87 -8.08 5.53 7.38
C PHE A 87 -8.19 5.91 5.90
N GLY A 88 -8.81 5.06 5.07
CA GLY A 88 -9.06 5.28 3.65
C GLY A 88 -7.84 5.14 2.75
N THR A 89 -8.11 4.90 1.46
CA THR A 89 -7.12 4.91 0.37
C THR A 89 -7.29 6.15 -0.49
N PHE A 90 -6.18 6.72 -0.95
CA PHE A 90 -6.15 7.93 -1.78
C PHE A 90 -5.26 7.72 -3.00
N VAL A 91 -5.65 8.31 -4.13
CA VAL A 91 -4.82 8.42 -5.33
C VAL A 91 -4.65 9.90 -5.65
N ASN A 92 -3.40 10.34 -5.77
CA ASN A 92 -3.04 11.75 -5.99
C ASN A 92 -3.67 12.72 -4.96
N GLY A 93 -3.76 12.27 -3.70
CA GLY A 93 -4.34 13.04 -2.61
C GLY A 93 -5.87 13.07 -2.55
N GLN A 94 -6.56 12.45 -3.51
CA GLN A 94 -8.02 12.33 -3.52
C GLN A 94 -8.45 10.96 -3.02
N GLN A 95 -9.39 10.93 -2.06
CA GLN A 95 -9.90 9.67 -1.52
C GLN A 95 -10.69 8.93 -2.60
N ILE A 96 -10.37 7.66 -2.82
CA ILE A 96 -11.15 6.82 -3.73
C ILE A 96 -12.34 6.22 -2.97
N ARG A 97 -13.51 6.18 -3.62
CA ARG A 97 -14.72 5.50 -3.12
C ARG A 97 -15.04 4.25 -3.90
N GLU A 98 -14.54 4.18 -5.12
CA GLU A 98 -14.64 3.05 -6.03
C GLU A 98 -13.24 2.69 -6.53
N ALA A 99 -13.15 1.61 -7.29
CA ALA A 99 -11.90 1.17 -7.88
C ALA A 99 -11.32 2.23 -8.84
N ALA A 100 -10.01 2.47 -8.78
CA ALA A 100 -9.33 3.49 -9.56
C ALA A 100 -8.18 2.89 -10.39
N PRO A 101 -8.14 3.11 -11.72
CA PRO A 101 -7.02 2.66 -12.54
C PRO A 101 -5.78 3.49 -12.25
N LEU A 102 -4.63 2.82 -12.14
CA LEU A 102 -3.35 3.46 -11.86
C LEU A 102 -2.57 3.77 -13.13
N LYS A 103 -1.76 4.83 -13.06
CA LYS A 103 -0.81 5.26 -14.08
C LYS A 103 0.56 5.48 -13.46
N VAL A 104 1.60 5.37 -14.29
CA VAL A 104 2.96 5.78 -13.91
C VAL A 104 2.93 7.26 -13.50
N GLY A 105 3.54 7.56 -12.36
CA GLY A 105 3.57 8.88 -11.75
C GLY A 105 2.57 9.07 -10.61
N ASP A 106 1.49 8.29 -10.57
CA ASP A 106 0.45 8.39 -9.54
C ASP A 106 1.04 8.15 -8.14
N VAL A 107 0.51 8.85 -7.15
CA VAL A 107 0.85 8.67 -5.75
C VAL A 107 -0.33 8.03 -5.03
N ILE A 108 -0.13 6.80 -4.57
CA ILE A 108 -1.09 6.08 -3.74
C ILE A 108 -0.77 6.38 -2.28
N THR A 109 -1.80 6.68 -1.49
CA THR A 109 -1.70 6.77 -0.03
C THR A 109 -2.60 5.73 0.62
N LEU A 110 -2.03 4.90 1.50
CA LEU A 110 -2.79 4.01 2.38
C LEU A 110 -2.84 4.64 3.78
N GLY A 111 -4.04 5.03 4.18
CA GLY A 111 -4.32 5.76 5.41
C GLY A 111 -4.07 7.27 5.31
N LYS A 112 -4.03 7.94 6.47
CA LYS A 112 -3.81 9.38 6.58
C LYS A 112 -2.92 9.69 7.78
N ARG A 113 -2.14 10.77 7.70
CA ARG A 113 -1.23 11.17 8.78
C ARG A 113 -2.02 11.47 10.06
N ILE A 114 -1.60 10.89 11.17
CA ILE A 114 -2.13 11.20 12.50
C ILE A 114 -1.28 12.33 13.10
N SER A 115 -1.94 13.37 13.62
CA SER A 115 -1.23 14.44 14.34
C SER A 115 -0.98 14.03 15.79
N ARG A 116 0.28 14.14 16.22
CA ARG A 116 0.65 13.97 17.63
C ARG A 116 -0.02 15.04 18.48
N ASN A 117 -0.50 14.66 19.65
CA ASN A 117 -1.05 15.58 20.66
C ASN A 117 -0.64 15.14 22.07
N ALA A 118 -1.07 15.89 23.09
CA ALA A 118 -0.76 15.62 24.49
C ALA A 118 -1.26 14.25 25.01
N LYS A 119 -2.18 13.58 24.29
CA LYS A 119 -2.69 12.24 24.63
C LYS A 119 -1.98 11.12 23.85
N THR A 120 -1.11 11.44 22.91
CA THR A 120 -0.34 10.43 22.19
C THR A 120 0.64 9.78 23.16
N PRO A 121 0.59 8.44 23.36
CA PRO A 121 1.52 7.76 24.24
C PRO A 121 2.99 8.01 23.82
N PRO A 122 3.92 8.16 24.78
CA PRO A 122 5.31 8.52 24.50
C PRO A 122 6.07 7.43 23.72
N ASP A 123 5.62 6.19 23.79
CA ASP A 123 6.16 5.04 23.06
C ASP A 123 5.73 4.99 21.59
N ILE A 124 4.72 5.76 21.19
CA ILE A 124 4.37 5.92 19.77
C ILE A 124 5.37 6.85 19.11
N THR A 125 6.08 6.34 18.11
CA THR A 125 7.05 7.10 17.31
C THR A 125 6.35 7.93 16.22
N ASP A 126 7.05 8.91 15.66
CA ASP A 126 6.52 9.71 14.56
C ASP A 126 6.32 8.90 13.27
N ASP A 127 7.12 7.85 13.05
CA ASP A 127 6.94 6.97 11.89
C ASP A 127 5.60 6.23 11.98
N GLN A 128 5.22 5.71 13.16
CA GLN A 128 3.93 5.04 13.36
C GLN A 128 2.71 5.90 13.03
N LEU A 129 2.87 7.23 13.04
CA LEU A 129 1.82 8.20 12.72
C LEU A 129 1.76 8.58 11.24
N ARG A 130 2.71 8.11 10.42
CA ARG A 130 2.75 8.36 8.96
C ARG A 130 1.94 7.31 8.21
N PRO A 131 1.26 7.70 7.11
CA PRO A 131 0.67 6.73 6.19
C PRO A 131 1.74 6.10 5.30
N ILE A 132 1.35 5.06 4.56
CA ILE A 132 2.15 4.58 3.42
C ILE A 132 1.86 5.49 2.24
N LEU A 133 2.84 6.25 1.78
CA LEU A 133 2.78 6.95 0.50
C LEU A 133 3.72 6.27 -0.49
N MET A 134 3.20 5.91 -1.65
CA MET A 134 3.99 5.24 -2.67
C MET A 134 3.69 5.79 -4.06
N ARG A 135 4.76 6.04 -4.81
CA ARG A 135 4.69 6.46 -6.21
C ARG A 135 4.72 5.24 -7.12
N VAL A 136 3.82 5.21 -8.08
CA VAL A 136 3.86 4.26 -9.20
C VAL A 136 5.01 4.68 -10.12
N THR A 137 6.08 3.89 -10.18
CA THR A 137 7.28 4.21 -10.98
C THR A 137 7.34 3.45 -12.30
N LEU A 138 6.61 2.34 -12.40
CA LEU A 138 6.53 1.54 -13.62
C LEU A 138 5.18 0.82 -13.66
N ILE A 139 4.57 0.78 -14.84
CA ILE A 139 3.55 -0.20 -15.21
C ILE A 139 3.97 -0.77 -16.56
N SER A 140 4.18 -2.07 -16.63
CA SER A 140 4.39 -2.81 -17.89
C SER A 140 3.28 -3.84 -18.01
N ALA A 141 2.55 -3.89 -19.12
CA ALA A 141 1.44 -4.80 -19.38
C ALA A 141 1.49 -5.32 -20.82
#